data_AF-A0AAJ1NB34-F1
#
_entry.id   AF-A0AAJ1NB34-F1
#
_cell.length_a   1.000
_cell.length_b   1.000
_cell.length_c   1.000
_cell.angle_alpha   90.00
_cell.angle_beta   90.00
_cell.angle_gamma   90.00
#
_symmetry.space_group_name_H-M   'P 1'
#
loop_
_entity.id
_entity.type
_entity.pdbx_description
1 polymer ?
#
loop_
_entity_poly.entity_id
_entity_poly.type
_entity_poly.pdbx_seq_one_letter_code
_entity_poly.pdbx_strand_id
1 'polypeptide(L)'
;MKKKTIIGAVLVVVVVLAGILIKTQMDSNSTSKEEAQMEKMAKTYYEDYLYELLAAGKDGKALKELFSQYEKEGLKISIENISKVSEINVKKQTKEIGNTCDKKKNSITITPKAPYGKTDYKVKTVCE
;
A
#
# COMPACT_ATOMS: atom_id res chain seq x y z
N MET A 1 33.73 32.36 -4.48
CA MET A 1 32.37 32.42 -3.90
C MET A 1 31.44 31.41 -4.59
N LYS A 2 31.50 30.10 -4.33
CA LYS A 2 30.57 29.13 -4.99
C LYS A 2 30.15 27.93 -4.12
N LYS A 3 30.98 27.47 -3.17
CA LYS A 3 30.67 26.27 -2.35
C LYS A 3 29.63 26.50 -1.26
N LYS A 4 29.61 27.68 -0.61
CA LYS A 4 28.69 27.98 0.51
C LYS A 4 27.22 28.11 0.07
N THR A 5 26.97 28.61 -1.14
CA THR A 5 25.61 28.78 -1.68
C THR A 5 24.98 27.46 -2.14
N ILE A 6 25.78 26.52 -2.67
CA ILE A 6 25.32 25.20 -3.10
C ILE A 6 24.91 24.34 -1.90
N ILE A 7 25.68 24.39 -0.81
CA ILE A 7 25.37 23.65 0.42
C ILE A 7 24.05 24.13 1.03
N GLY A 8 23.81 25.46 1.03
CA GLY A 8 22.56 26.04 1.51
C GLY A 8 21.34 25.59 0.69
N ALA A 9 21.45 25.58 -0.64
CA ALA A 9 20.36 25.16 -1.52
C ALA A 9 20.02 23.66 -1.36
N VAL A 10 21.02 22.79 -1.22
CA VAL A 10 20.81 21.35 -1.00
C VAL A 10 20.12 21.10 0.34
N LEU A 11 20.52 21.82 1.40
CA LEU A 11 19.93 21.67 2.73
C LEU A 11 18.44 22.05 2.75
N VAL A 12 18.06 23.13 2.03
CA VAL A 12 16.67 23.56 1.91
C VAL A 12 15.82 22.52 1.18
N VAL A 13 16.33 21.92 0.10
CA VAL A 13 15.61 20.85 -0.64
C VAL A 13 15.39 19.63 0.24
N VAL A 14 16.38 19.21 1.03
CA VAL A 14 16.25 18.08 1.95
C VAL A 14 15.23 18.36 3.05
N VAL A 15 15.19 19.57 3.60
CA VAL A 15 14.21 19.96 4.63
C VAL A 15 12.79 20.02 4.06
N VAL A 16 12.62 20.49 2.82
CA VAL A 16 11.31 20.49 2.14
C VAL A 16 10.84 19.06 1.85
N LEU A 17 11.72 18.18 1.38
CA LEU A 17 11.40 16.77 1.15
C LEU A 17 11.05 16.04 2.46
N ALA A 18 11.80 16.31 3.55
CA ALA A 18 11.49 15.78 4.87
C ALA A 18 10.14 16.30 5.41
N GLY A 19 9.85 17.59 5.21
CA GLY A 19 8.58 18.20 5.61
C GLY A 19 7.37 17.63 4.85
N ILE A 20 7.53 17.31 3.56
CA ILE A 20 6.50 16.64 2.75
C ILE A 20 6.26 15.21 3.24
N LEU A 21 7.33 14.46 3.56
CA LEU A 21 7.24 13.09 4.10
C LEU A 21 6.51 13.04 5.44
N ILE A 22 6.76 14.00 6.34
CA ILE A 22 6.09 14.09 7.65
C ILE A 22 4.60 14.44 7.48
N LYS A 23 4.24 15.35 6.57
CA LYS A 23 2.83 15.69 6.32
C LYS A 23 2.02 14.52 5.74
N THR A 24 2.62 13.67 4.91
CA THR A 24 1.93 12.49 4.36
C THR A 24 1.74 11.35 5.37
N GLN A 25 2.45 11.36 6.51
CA GLN A 25 2.28 10.38 7.58
C GLN A 25 1.24 10.80 8.63
N MET A 26 0.78 12.05 8.61
CA MET A 26 -0.08 12.64 9.65
C MET A 26 -1.58 12.73 9.26
N ASP A 27 -1.97 12.14 8.13
CA ASP A 27 -3.36 12.12 7.63
C ASP A 27 -4.16 10.84 8.00
N SER A 28 -3.64 9.96 8.85
CA SER A 28 -4.41 8.80 9.28
C SER A 28 -5.32 9.16 10.45
N ASN A 29 -6.58 9.41 10.10
CA ASN A 29 -7.81 9.04 10.81
C ASN A 29 -7.60 8.26 12.12
N SER A 30 -8.45 8.52 13.11
CA SER A 30 -8.72 7.60 14.21
C SER A 30 -9.34 6.30 13.66
N THR A 31 -8.50 5.47 13.07
CA THR A 31 -8.79 4.17 12.47
C THR A 31 -9.14 3.19 13.58
N SER A 32 -10.26 2.48 13.46
CA SER A 32 -10.62 1.45 14.44
C SER A 32 -9.55 0.35 14.46
N LYS A 33 -9.49 -0.43 15.55
CA LYS A 33 -8.53 -1.54 15.67
C LYS A 33 -8.71 -2.54 14.52
N GLU A 34 -9.94 -2.70 14.07
CA GLU A 34 -10.41 -3.55 13.00
C GLU A 34 -9.91 -3.06 11.64
N GLU A 35 -10.10 -1.77 11.35
CA GLU A 35 -9.60 -1.16 10.12
C GLU A 35 -8.07 -1.24 10.03
N ALA A 36 -7.37 -1.03 11.14
CA ALA A 36 -5.91 -1.17 11.20
C ALA A 36 -5.44 -2.60 10.93
N GLN A 37 -6.18 -3.60 11.42
CA GLN A 37 -5.91 -5.01 11.12
C GLN A 37 -6.17 -5.33 9.64
N MET A 38 -7.26 -4.81 9.07
CA MET A 38 -7.56 -4.97 7.64
C MET A 38 -6.51 -4.32 6.76
N GLU A 39 -6.01 -3.13 7.11
CA GLU A 39 -4.94 -2.46 6.40
C GLU A 39 -3.63 -3.27 6.47
N LYS A 40 -3.29 -3.79 7.65
CA LYS A 40 -2.13 -4.68 7.81
C LYS A 40 -2.24 -5.94 6.94
N MET A 41 -3.45 -6.51 6.86
CA MET A 41 -3.73 -7.65 5.99
C MET A 41 -3.66 -7.31 4.51
N ALA A 42 -4.23 -6.17 4.10
CA ALA A 42 -4.11 -5.65 2.73
C ALA A 42 -2.65 -5.55 2.31
N LYS A 43 -1.84 -4.92 3.18
CA LYS A 43 -0.42 -4.71 2.99
C LYS A 43 0.33 -6.02 2.83
N THR A 44 0.13 -6.95 3.75
CA THR A 44 0.79 -8.26 3.72
C THR A 44 0.38 -9.06 2.47
N TYR A 45 -0.90 -9.08 2.13
CA TYR A 45 -1.37 -9.76 0.92
C TYR A 45 -0.81 -9.13 -0.36
N TYR A 46 -0.77 -7.81 -0.44
CA TYR A 46 -0.23 -7.12 -1.60
C TYR A 46 1.26 -7.35 -1.73
N GLU A 47 2.01 -7.07 -0.67
CA GLU A 47 3.47 -7.10 -0.71
C GLU A 47 3.97 -8.54 -0.84
N ASP A 48 3.52 -9.47 0.00
CA ASP A 48 4.12 -10.80 0.06
C ASP A 48 3.59 -11.75 -1.03
N TYR A 49 2.44 -11.44 -1.64
CA TYR A 49 1.80 -12.34 -2.62
C TYR A 49 1.44 -11.65 -3.94
N LEU A 50 0.53 -10.67 -3.92
CA LEU A 50 -0.05 -10.17 -5.17
C LEU A 50 0.96 -9.40 -6.03
N TYR A 51 1.82 -8.57 -5.41
CA TYR A 51 2.85 -7.82 -6.11
C TYR A 51 3.86 -8.77 -6.74
N GLU A 52 4.37 -9.75 -6.00
CA GLU A 52 5.30 -10.75 -6.52
C GLU A 52 4.68 -11.54 -7.68
N LEU A 53 3.42 -11.97 -7.53
CA LEU A 53 2.69 -12.68 -8.58
C LEU A 53 2.53 -11.84 -9.85
N LEU A 54 2.20 -10.56 -9.72
CA LEU A 54 2.02 -9.65 -10.85
C LEU A 54 3.36 -9.22 -11.47
N ALA A 55 4.40 -9.08 -10.66
CA ALA A 55 5.74 -8.67 -11.09
C ALA A 55 6.56 -9.82 -11.68
N ALA A 56 6.20 -11.07 -11.39
CA ALA A 56 6.92 -12.24 -11.86
C ALA A 56 7.11 -12.22 -13.39
N GLY A 57 8.39 -12.25 -13.81
CA GLY A 57 8.77 -12.27 -15.22
C GLY A 57 8.57 -10.95 -15.98
N LYS A 58 8.24 -9.84 -15.29
CA LYS A 58 8.09 -8.52 -15.92
C LYS A 58 9.32 -7.66 -15.67
N ASP A 59 9.74 -6.93 -16.71
CA ASP A 59 10.69 -5.83 -16.55
C ASP A 59 10.00 -4.55 -16.03
N GLY A 60 10.79 -3.54 -15.69
CA GLY A 60 10.28 -2.30 -15.11
C GLY A 60 9.30 -1.53 -16.01
N LYS A 61 9.38 -1.66 -17.35
CA LYS A 61 8.44 -1.01 -18.26
C LYS A 61 7.11 -1.76 -18.29
N ALA A 62 7.14 -3.08 -18.44
CA ALA A 62 5.96 -3.94 -18.42
C ALA A 62 5.23 -3.86 -17.07
N LEU A 63 5.97 -3.75 -15.98
CA LEU A 63 5.42 -3.58 -14.63
C LEU A 63 4.71 -2.23 -14.48
N LYS A 64 5.32 -1.16 -14.99
CA LYS A 64 4.74 0.18 -15.01
C LYS A 64 3.44 0.24 -15.81
N GLU A 65 3.44 -0.34 -17.02
CA GLU A 65 2.26 -0.40 -17.88
C GLU A 65 1.12 -1.16 -17.18
N LEU A 66 1.41 -2.31 -16.56
CA LEU A 66 0.42 -3.07 -15.80
C LEU A 66 -0.18 -2.25 -14.64
N PHE A 67 0.65 -1.71 -13.76
CA PHE A 67 0.14 -1.02 -12.56
C PHE A 67 -0.52 0.32 -12.86
N SER A 68 -0.14 0.98 -13.96
CA SER A 68 -0.78 2.23 -14.39
C SER A 68 -2.29 2.08 -14.67
N GLN A 69 -2.72 0.89 -15.08
CA GLN A 69 -4.14 0.58 -15.33
C GLN A 69 -4.99 0.65 -14.05
N TYR A 70 -4.36 0.49 -12.87
CA TYR A 70 -5.02 0.47 -11.58
C TYR A 70 -4.87 1.77 -10.78
N GLU A 71 -4.21 2.80 -11.31
CA GLU A 71 -4.01 4.08 -10.59
C GLU A 71 -5.31 4.82 -10.26
N LYS A 72 -6.36 4.62 -11.08
CA LYS A 72 -7.64 5.30 -10.92
C LYS A 72 -8.63 4.46 -10.12
N GLU A 73 -8.85 3.21 -10.52
CA GLU A 73 -9.89 2.36 -9.93
C GLU A 73 -9.40 1.49 -8.77
N GLY A 74 -8.09 1.26 -8.70
CA GLY A 74 -7.47 0.35 -7.75
C GLY A 74 -7.74 -1.13 -8.04
N LEU A 75 -6.94 -1.97 -7.41
CA LEU A 75 -7.13 -3.41 -7.31
C LEU A 75 -8.15 -3.68 -6.20
N LYS A 76 -9.40 -3.95 -6.59
CA LYS A 76 -10.47 -4.31 -5.66
C LYS A 76 -10.35 -5.79 -5.30
N ILE A 77 -10.18 -6.07 -4.01
CA ILE A 77 -9.93 -7.40 -3.47
C ILE A 77 -10.95 -7.66 -2.35
N SER A 78 -11.64 -8.79 -2.43
CA SER A 78 -12.51 -9.25 -1.33
C SER A 78 -11.68 -9.95 -0.25
N ILE A 79 -12.11 -9.81 1.01
CA ILE A 79 -11.47 -10.51 2.14
C ILE A 79 -11.54 -12.03 1.97
N GLU A 80 -12.60 -12.54 1.33
CA GLU A 80 -12.73 -13.96 1.00
C GLU A 80 -11.57 -14.44 0.11
N ASN A 81 -11.18 -13.67 -0.90
CA ASN A 81 -10.07 -14.06 -1.78
C ASN A 81 -8.73 -14.07 -1.04
N ILE A 82 -8.52 -13.11 -0.13
CA ILE A 82 -7.31 -13.07 0.71
C ILE A 82 -7.25 -14.30 1.63
N SER A 83 -8.38 -14.76 2.16
CA SER A 83 -8.45 -15.93 3.04
C SER A 83 -8.08 -17.26 2.37
N LYS A 84 -8.12 -17.32 1.04
CA LYS A 84 -7.76 -18.51 0.24
C LYS A 84 -6.25 -18.63 -0.01
N VAL A 85 -5.48 -17.60 0.33
CA VAL A 85 -4.03 -17.55 0.12
C VAL A 85 -3.34 -18.36 1.20
N SER A 86 -2.51 -19.32 0.78
CA SER A 86 -1.80 -20.22 1.70
C SER A 86 -0.57 -19.59 2.36
N GLU A 87 -0.18 -18.38 1.97
CA GLU A 87 0.96 -17.66 2.51
C GLU A 87 0.84 -17.49 4.03
N ILE A 88 1.86 -17.91 4.79
CA ILE A 88 1.79 -18.04 6.25
C ILE A 88 1.40 -16.71 6.92
N ASN A 89 1.96 -15.60 6.43
CA ASN A 89 1.70 -14.26 6.96
C ASN A 89 0.25 -13.83 6.72
N VAL A 90 -0.27 -14.06 5.51
CA VAL A 90 -1.65 -13.73 5.13
C VAL A 90 -2.65 -14.62 5.87
N LYS A 91 -2.38 -15.92 5.97
CA LYS A 91 -3.22 -16.90 6.68
C LYS A 91 -3.33 -16.61 8.17
N LYS A 92 -2.25 -16.09 8.80
CA LYS A 92 -2.29 -15.68 10.22
C LYS A 92 -3.22 -14.47 10.41
N GLN A 93 -3.10 -13.46 9.56
CA GLN A 93 -3.85 -12.19 9.68
C GLN A 93 -5.33 -12.33 9.33
N THR A 94 -5.66 -13.17 8.34
CA THR A 94 -7.06 -13.49 7.98
C THR A 94 -7.84 -14.17 9.11
N LYS A 95 -7.15 -14.93 9.99
CA LYS A 95 -7.75 -15.52 11.20
C LYS A 95 -8.03 -14.46 12.27
N GLU A 96 -7.18 -13.44 12.40
CA GLU A 96 -7.32 -12.38 13.40
C GLU A 96 -8.52 -11.45 13.10
N ILE A 97 -8.85 -11.24 11.82
CA ILE A 97 -9.98 -10.39 11.37
C ILE A 97 -11.34 -11.12 11.42
N GLY A 98 -11.33 -12.45 11.62
CA GLY A 98 -12.49 -13.31 11.41
C GLY A 98 -13.74 -13.02 12.25
N ASN A 99 -13.65 -12.16 13.27
CA ASN A 99 -14.71 -11.91 14.25
C ASN A 99 -15.28 -10.48 14.26
N THR A 100 -14.79 -9.57 13.42
CA THR A 100 -15.10 -8.13 13.56
C THR A 100 -15.68 -7.45 12.32
N CYS A 101 -15.53 -8.04 11.13
CA CYS A 101 -15.89 -7.44 9.86
C CYS A 101 -16.57 -8.50 8.97
N ASP A 102 -17.76 -8.25 8.39
CA ASP A 102 -18.44 -9.20 7.48
C ASP A 102 -17.62 -9.46 6.21
N LYS A 103 -17.02 -10.65 6.12
CA LYS A 103 -16.13 -11.06 5.02
C LYS A 103 -16.78 -10.97 3.63
N LYS A 104 -18.12 -10.97 3.54
CA LYS A 104 -18.86 -10.91 2.26
C LYS A 104 -19.13 -9.49 1.78
N LYS A 105 -19.18 -8.52 2.69
CA LYS A 105 -19.42 -7.09 2.35
C LYS A 105 -18.13 -6.29 2.25
N ASN A 106 -17.07 -6.82 2.86
CA ASN A 106 -15.84 -6.06 3.04
C ASN A 106 -14.90 -6.19 1.87
N SER A 107 -14.38 -5.03 1.47
CA SER A 107 -13.48 -4.90 0.34
C SER A 107 -12.28 -4.05 0.70
N ILE A 108 -11.17 -4.41 0.05
CA ILE A 108 -9.92 -3.68 0.11
C ILE A 108 -9.67 -3.17 -1.30
N THR A 109 -9.45 -1.88 -1.44
CA THR A 109 -8.98 -1.30 -2.70
C THR A 109 -7.53 -0.89 -2.52
N ILE A 110 -6.64 -1.47 -3.32
CA ILE A 110 -5.21 -1.13 -3.33
C ILE A 110 -4.94 -0.34 -4.59
N THR A 111 -4.54 0.91 -4.46
CA THR A 111 -4.26 1.80 -5.59
C THR A 111 -2.76 1.99 -5.71
N PRO A 112 -2.08 1.31 -6.67
CA PRO A 112 -0.67 1.54 -6.95
C PRO A 112 -0.42 2.98 -7.36
N LYS A 113 0.79 3.47 -7.11
CA LYS A 113 1.22 4.81 -7.46
C LYS A 113 2.62 4.76 -8.02
N ALA A 114 2.93 5.61 -9.00
CA ALA A 114 4.30 5.81 -9.42
C ALA A 114 5.22 6.12 -8.21
N PRO A 115 6.40 5.47 -8.09
CA PRO A 115 7.08 4.67 -9.11
C PRO A 115 6.70 3.18 -9.23
N TYR A 116 5.57 2.76 -8.63
CA TYR A 116 5.01 1.40 -8.64
C TYR A 116 5.92 0.34 -8.00
N GLY A 117 6.73 0.77 -7.03
CA GLY A 117 7.39 -0.14 -6.12
C GLY A 117 6.38 -0.89 -5.27
N LYS A 118 6.86 -1.97 -4.67
CA LYS A 118 6.10 -2.87 -3.80
C LYS A 118 5.38 -2.17 -2.65
N THR A 119 5.87 -1.01 -2.21
CA THR A 119 5.30 -0.20 -1.13
C THR A 119 4.61 1.08 -1.62
N ASP A 120 4.58 1.33 -2.93
CA ASP A 120 4.08 2.58 -3.51
C ASP A 120 2.59 2.44 -3.86
N TYR A 121 1.75 2.43 -2.83
CA TYR A 121 0.31 2.30 -3.00
C TYR A 121 -0.47 3.02 -1.89
N LYS A 122 -1.78 3.16 -2.12
CA LYS A 122 -2.76 3.53 -1.09
C LYS A 122 -3.68 2.34 -0.83
N VAL A 123 -4.06 2.15 0.43
CA VAL A 123 -5.10 1.20 0.82
C VAL A 123 -6.35 1.98 1.20
N LYS A 124 -7.49 1.51 0.71
CA LYS A 124 -8.80 1.88 1.24
C LYS A 124 -9.52 0.61 1.68
N THR A 125 -9.90 0.58 2.95
CA THR A 125 -10.69 -0.50 3.54
C THR A 125 -12.13 -0.06 3.68
N VAL A 126 -13.06 -0.99 3.46
CA VAL A 126 -14.47 -0.84 3.82
C VAL A 126 -14.81 -2.01 4.74
N CYS A 127 -15.09 -1.72 6.01
CA CYS A 127 -15.63 -2.67 6.99
C CYS A 127 -17.07 -2.26 7.32
N GLU A 128 -18.02 -3.04 6.82
CA GLU A 128 -19.46 -2.98 7.13
C GLU A 128 -19.88 -4.17 8.01
#